data_AF-A0A0C9R3T4-F1
#
_entry.id   AF-A0A0C9R3T4-F1
#
_cell.length_a   1.000
_cell.length_b   1.000
_cell.length_c   1.000
_cell.angle_alpha   90.00
_cell.angle_beta   90.00
_cell.angle_gamma   90.00
#
_symmetry.space_group_name_H-M   'P 1'
#
loop_
_entity.id
_entity.type
_entity.pdbx_description
1 polymer ?
#
loop_
_entity_poly.entity_id
_entity_poly.type
_entity_poly.pdbx_seq_one_letter_code
_entity_poly.pdbx_strand_id
1 'polypeptide(L)'
;MRCERDAFDTLFDSEHDKLAIVKKSLVTFVNKHLSKVHLEVTDLDTQFHDGVFLTLLLGLLEGFFVPLGSFHLTPKTLDQKVHNVSFAFDLMQDVGLPKPKARPEDIVNLDLKSTLRVLYNLFTKYKEVN
;
A
#
# COMPACT_ATOMS: atom_id res chain seq x y z
N MET A 1 -12.86 -12.19 14.30
CA MET A 1 -13.32 -12.75 13.01
C MET A 1 -12.14 -13.41 12.33
N ARG A 2 -12.22 -14.71 11.99
CA ARG A 2 -11.21 -15.37 11.15
C ARG A 2 -11.33 -14.77 9.75
N CYS A 3 -10.27 -14.12 9.27
CA CYS A 3 -10.20 -13.70 7.87
C CYS A 3 -10.26 -14.96 7.00
N GLU A 4 -11.19 -15.00 6.05
CA GLU A 4 -11.33 -16.12 5.13
C GLU A 4 -10.06 -16.24 4.29
N ARG A 5 -9.46 -17.44 4.24
CA ARG A 5 -8.16 -17.65 3.56
C ARG A 5 -8.26 -17.17 2.13
N ASP A 6 -7.31 -16.35 1.69
CA ASP A 6 -7.26 -15.85 0.32
C ASP A 6 -5.98 -16.27 -0.41
N ALA A 7 -5.86 -15.85 -1.68
CA ALA A 7 -4.71 -16.21 -2.51
C ALA A 7 -3.37 -15.74 -1.92
N PHE A 8 -3.35 -14.71 -1.07
CA PHE A 8 -2.14 -14.29 -0.35
C PHE A 8 -1.77 -15.27 0.75
N ASP A 9 -2.73 -15.91 1.42
CA ASP A 9 -2.41 -16.97 2.39
C ASP A 9 -1.73 -18.13 1.69
N THR A 10 -2.27 -18.60 0.57
CA THR A 10 -1.63 -19.65 -0.24
C THR A 10 -0.28 -19.23 -0.82
N LEU A 11 -0.11 -17.96 -1.21
CA LEU A 11 1.17 -17.43 -1.72
C LEU A 11 2.25 -17.46 -0.63
N PHE A 12 1.91 -17.09 0.60
CA PHE A 12 2.83 -17.13 1.75
C PHE A 12 3.08 -18.56 2.25
N ASP A 13 2.12 -19.46 2.08
CA ASP A 13 2.28 -20.89 2.38
C ASP A 13 3.04 -21.65 1.27
N SER A 14 3.14 -21.09 0.07
CA SER A 14 3.84 -21.66 -1.10
C SER A 14 5.28 -21.17 -1.22
N GLU A 15 6.09 -21.86 -2.04
CA GLU A 15 7.54 -21.63 -2.20
C GLU A 15 7.97 -20.16 -2.39
N HIS A 16 9.09 -19.82 -1.75
CA HIS A 16 9.68 -18.47 -1.61
C HIS A 16 9.87 -17.71 -2.94
N ASP A 17 10.02 -18.44 -4.06
CA ASP A 17 10.26 -17.85 -5.38
C ASP A 17 9.06 -17.05 -5.92
N LYS A 18 7.82 -17.52 -5.69
CA LYS A 18 6.63 -16.79 -6.17
C LYS A 18 6.44 -15.46 -5.45
N LEU A 19 6.72 -15.44 -4.15
CA LEU A 19 6.64 -14.22 -3.35
C LEU A 19 7.66 -13.18 -3.83
N ALA A 20 8.89 -13.60 -4.12
CA ALA A 20 9.93 -12.71 -4.65
C ALA A 20 9.53 -12.07 -5.99
N ILE A 21 8.91 -12.83 -6.89
CA ILE A 21 8.40 -12.31 -8.18
C ILE A 21 7.30 -11.27 -7.94
N VAL A 22 6.34 -11.55 -7.06
CA VAL A 22 5.26 -10.62 -6.72
C VAL A 22 5.83 -9.34 -6.12
N LYS A 23 6.75 -9.43 -5.16
CA LYS A 23 7.41 -8.25 -4.56
C LYS A 23 8.10 -7.41 -5.63
N LYS A 24 8.89 -8.03 -6.51
CA LYS A 24 9.58 -7.32 -7.60
C LYS A 24 8.58 -6.62 -8.53
N SER A 25 7.50 -7.29 -8.92
CA SER A 25 6.47 -6.68 -9.78
C SER A 25 5.78 -5.49 -9.11
N LEU A 26 5.50 -5.59 -7.80
CA LEU A 26 4.88 -4.51 -7.04
C LEU A 26 5.84 -3.33 -6.86
N VAL A 27 7.13 -3.57 -6.61
CA VAL A 27 8.15 -2.50 -6.58
C VAL A 27 8.19 -1.76 -7.91
N THR A 28 8.22 -2.47 -9.04
CA THR A 28 8.19 -1.84 -10.36
C THR A 28 6.92 -1.01 -10.57
N PHE A 29 5.76 -1.52 -10.15
CA PHE A 29 4.50 -0.79 -10.23
C PHE A 29 4.52 0.49 -9.40
N VAL A 30 4.85 0.42 -8.11
CA VAL A 30 4.82 1.62 -7.25
C VAL A 30 5.84 2.67 -7.70
N ASN A 31 7.03 2.25 -8.15
CA ASN A 31 8.05 3.18 -8.66
C ASN A 31 7.69 3.81 -10.00
N LYS A 32 6.86 3.17 -10.84
CA LYS A 32 6.31 3.81 -12.06
C LYS A 32 5.56 5.11 -11.73
N HIS A 33 4.91 5.16 -10.57
CA HIS A 33 4.14 6.33 -10.12
C HIS A 33 4.96 7.22 -9.20
N LEU A 34 5.58 6.68 -8.14
CA LEU A 34 6.30 7.46 -7.13
C LEU A 34 7.55 8.18 -7.67
N SER A 35 8.19 7.65 -8.73
CA SER A 35 9.31 8.34 -9.37
C SER A 35 8.90 9.68 -10.01
N LYS A 36 7.62 9.87 -10.37
CA LYS A 36 7.07 11.15 -10.88
C LYS A 36 7.17 12.28 -9.85
N VAL A 37 7.30 11.94 -8.57
CA VAL A 37 7.50 12.88 -7.46
C VAL A 37 8.86 12.72 -6.78
N HIS A 38 9.83 12.10 -7.46
CA HIS A 38 11.20 11.84 -6.96
C HIS A 38 11.26 10.96 -5.70
N LEU A 39 10.28 10.07 -5.53
CA LEU A 39 10.29 9.04 -4.50
C LEU A 39 10.58 7.67 -5.11
N GLU A 40 11.34 6.86 -4.39
CA GLU A 40 11.71 5.51 -4.81
C GLU A 40 11.52 4.53 -3.65
N VAL A 41 10.90 3.40 -3.99
CA VAL A 41 10.70 2.25 -3.14
C VAL A 41 11.72 1.18 -3.51
N THR A 42 12.54 0.81 -2.54
CA THR A 42 13.52 -0.28 -2.63
C THR A 42 13.10 -1.49 -1.78
N ASP A 43 12.29 -1.26 -0.75
CA ASP A 43 11.87 -2.26 0.23
C ASP A 43 10.38 -2.12 0.62
N LEU A 44 9.58 -3.12 0.24
CA LEU A 44 8.15 -3.19 0.57
C LEU A 44 7.89 -3.60 2.01
N ASP A 45 8.88 -4.17 2.70
CA ASP A 45 8.72 -4.64 4.08
C ASP A 45 8.62 -3.46 5.05
N THR A 46 9.25 -2.32 4.72
CA THR A 46 9.39 -1.20 5.66
C THR A 46 8.82 0.13 5.16
N GLN A 47 8.93 0.44 3.87
CA GLN A 47 8.70 1.81 3.39
C GLN A 47 7.23 2.26 3.32
N PHE A 48 6.27 1.35 3.48
CA PHE A 48 4.83 1.68 3.49
C PHE A 48 4.24 1.84 4.90
N HIS A 49 5.01 1.50 5.94
CA HIS A 49 4.50 1.39 7.32
C HIS A 49 4.03 2.71 7.94
N ASP A 50 4.38 3.84 7.35
CA ASP A 50 4.07 5.17 7.87
C ASP A 50 2.92 5.85 7.12
N GLY A 51 2.39 5.15 6.11
CA GLY A 51 1.26 5.59 5.28
C GLY A 51 1.57 6.72 4.31
N VAL A 52 2.77 7.31 4.32
CA VAL A 52 3.11 8.46 3.46
C VAL A 52 3.15 8.02 2.00
N PHE A 53 3.92 6.98 1.70
CA PHE A 53 4.04 6.45 0.33
C PHE A 53 2.71 5.90 -0.18
N LEU A 54 1.92 5.27 0.70
CA LEU A 54 0.59 4.76 0.32
C LEU A 54 -0.37 5.88 -0.08
N THR A 55 -0.39 6.96 0.72
CA THR A 55 -1.23 8.13 0.47
C THR A 55 -0.84 8.84 -0.83
N LEU A 56 0.45 9.08 -1.03
CA LEU A 56 0.97 9.72 -2.24
C LEU A 56 0.74 8.87 -3.48
N LEU A 57 0.96 7.55 -3.39
CA LEU A 57 0.69 6.62 -4.48
C LEU A 57 -0.77 6.71 -4.94
N LEU A 58 -1.74 6.74 -4.01
CA LEU A 58 -3.16 6.86 -4.35
C LEU A 58 -3.49 8.14 -5.11
N GLY A 59 -3.00 9.29 -4.64
CA GLY A 59 -3.19 10.55 -5.36
C GLY A 59 -2.63 10.49 -6.78
N LEU A 60 -1.45 9.89 -6.95
CA LEU A 60 -0.82 9.73 -8.27
C LEU A 60 -1.55 8.75 -9.19
N LEU A 61 -2.18 7.71 -8.64
CA LEU A 61 -2.95 6.73 -9.40
C LEU A 61 -4.26 7.32 -9.92
N GLU A 62 -4.90 8.17 -9.12
CA GLU A 62 -6.16 8.84 -9.45
C GLU A 62 -5.98 10.19 -10.15
N GLY A 63 -4.74 10.70 -10.20
CA GLY A 63 -4.42 11.96 -10.85
C GLY A 63 -4.84 13.20 -10.04
N PHE A 64 -4.97 13.08 -8.72
CA PHE A 64 -5.23 14.22 -7.83
C PHE A 64 -4.10 14.47 -6.84
N PHE A 65 -4.01 15.69 -6.35
CA PHE A 65 -3.09 16.05 -5.28
C PHE A 65 -3.74 15.84 -3.91
N VAL A 66 -3.12 15.03 -3.06
CA VAL A 66 -3.54 14.90 -1.66
C VAL A 66 -3.05 16.12 -0.88
N PRO A 67 -3.91 16.90 -0.24
CA PRO A 67 -3.49 18.02 0.59
C PRO A 67 -2.54 17.58 1.70
N LEU A 68 -1.36 18.20 1.78
CA LEU A 68 -0.31 17.84 2.75
C LEU A 68 -0.72 18.08 4.21
N GLY A 69 -1.80 18.83 4.45
CA GLY A 69 -2.38 19.03 5.78
C GLY A 69 -3.32 17.91 6.22
N SER A 70 -3.72 17.00 5.33
CA SER A 70 -4.65 15.91 5.64
C SER A 70 -3.98 14.67 6.26
N PHE A 71 -2.65 14.57 6.13
CA PHE A 71 -1.85 13.47 6.66
C PHE A 71 -0.48 13.98 7.13
N HIS A 72 0.24 13.17 7.90
CA HIS A 72 1.54 13.54 8.46
C HIS A 72 2.66 13.16 7.50
N LEU A 73 3.39 14.13 6.95
CA LEU A 73 4.54 13.86 6.06
C LEU A 73 5.76 13.28 6.79
N THR A 74 5.91 13.59 8.07
CA THR A 74 7.00 13.09 8.91
C THR A 74 6.43 12.47 10.19
N PRO A 75 5.68 11.36 10.08
CA PRO A 75 5.01 10.75 11.21
C PRO A 75 6.04 10.18 12.20
N LYS A 76 5.98 10.63 13.45
CA LYS A 76 6.88 10.25 14.55
C LYS A 76 6.24 9.28 15.53
N THR A 77 4.92 9.35 15.68
CA THR A 77 4.17 8.52 16.63
C THR A 77 3.40 7.41 15.92
N LEU A 78 3.07 6.35 16.66
CA LEU A 78 2.23 5.27 16.16
C LEU A 78 0.89 5.80 15.65
N ASP A 79 0.25 6.69 16.42
CA ASP A 79 -1.04 7.28 16.06
C ASP A 79 -0.98 8.06 14.75
N GLN A 80 0.12 8.77 14.49
CA GLN A 80 0.31 9.49 13.22
C GLN A 80 0.44 8.54 12.04
N LYS A 81 1.15 7.42 12.20
CA LYS A 81 1.27 6.39 11.17
C LYS A 81 -0.08 5.70 10.91
N VAL A 82 -0.79 5.32 11.97
CA VAL A 82 -2.12 4.72 11.89
C VAL A 82 -3.11 5.67 11.24
N HIS A 83 -3.07 6.96 11.57
CA HIS A 83 -3.87 8.01 10.92
C HIS A 83 -3.61 8.04 9.41
N ASN A 84 -2.34 8.09 8.99
CA ASN A 84 -1.98 8.14 7.58
C ASN A 84 -2.48 6.91 6.80
N VAL A 85 -2.30 5.71 7.34
CA VAL A 85 -2.78 4.48 6.69
C VAL A 85 -4.31 4.43 6.65
N SER A 86 -4.98 4.84 7.73
CA SER A 86 -6.44 4.92 7.77
C SER A 86 -6.97 5.89 6.73
N PHE A 87 -6.36 7.08 6.65
CA PHE A 87 -6.69 8.08 5.65
C PHE A 87 -6.49 7.57 4.22
N ALA A 88 -5.41 6.82 3.95
CA ALA A 88 -5.21 6.19 2.66
C ALA A 88 -6.31 5.14 2.34
N PHE A 89 -6.77 4.37 3.33
CA PHE A 89 -7.87 3.41 3.14
C PHE A 89 -9.23 4.08 2.92
N ASP A 90 -9.45 5.25 3.51
CA ASP A 90 -10.64 6.05 3.25
C ASP A 90 -10.60 6.62 1.83
N LEU A 91 -9.46 7.16 1.40
CA LEU A 91 -9.27 7.58 0.00
C LEU A 91 -9.52 6.45 -1.00
N MET A 92 -9.08 5.23 -0.70
CA MET A 92 -9.38 4.06 -1.53
C MET A 92 -10.89 3.84 -1.69
N GLN A 93 -11.65 3.94 -0.59
CA GLN A 93 -13.09 3.75 -0.62
C GLN A 93 -13.79 4.88 -1.38
N ASP A 94 -13.34 6.12 -1.22
CA ASP A 94 -13.90 7.29 -1.90
C ASP A 94 -13.76 7.20 -3.42
N VAL A 95 -12.70 6.55 -3.91
CA VAL A 95 -12.46 6.32 -5.35
C VAL A 95 -13.10 5.03 -5.86
N GLY A 96 -13.90 4.36 -5.02
CA GLY A 96 -14.66 3.17 -5.37
C GLY A 96 -13.86 1.86 -5.33
N LEU A 97 -12.70 1.82 -4.68
CA LEU A 97 -12.03 0.55 -4.36
C LEU A 97 -12.73 -0.14 -3.19
N PRO A 98 -12.74 -1.49 -3.16
CA PRO A 98 -13.24 -2.22 -2.02
C PRO A 98 -12.39 -1.88 -0.78
N LYS A 99 -13.05 -1.76 0.36
CA LYS A 99 -12.38 -1.55 1.65
C LYS A 99 -11.28 -2.59 1.85
N PRO A 100 -10.03 -2.18 2.11
CA PRO A 100 -8.96 -3.12 2.41
C PRO A 100 -9.34 -4.06 3.55
N LYS A 101 -9.06 -5.35 3.36
CA LYS A 101 -9.23 -6.36 4.42
C LYS A 101 -8.20 -6.23 5.54
N ALA A 102 -7.08 -5.54 5.28
CA ALA A 102 -6.05 -5.27 6.29
C ALA A 102 -6.53 -4.18 7.24
N ARG A 103 -6.11 -4.23 8.50
CA ARG A 103 -6.29 -3.11 9.39
C ARG A 103 -5.15 -2.10 9.20
N PRO A 104 -5.36 -0.80 9.47
CA PRO A 104 -4.28 0.17 9.40
C PRO A 104 -3.07 -0.21 10.26
N GLU A 105 -3.32 -0.78 11.44
CA GLU A 105 -2.27 -1.21 12.35
C GLU A 105 -1.43 -2.37 11.80
N ASP A 106 -1.98 -3.21 10.92
CA ASP A 106 -1.23 -4.31 10.30
C ASP A 106 -0.12 -3.75 9.39
N ILE A 107 -0.43 -2.69 8.63
CA ILE A 107 0.55 -2.01 7.78
C ILE A 107 1.61 -1.31 8.63
N VAL A 108 1.19 -0.63 9.70
CA VAL A 108 2.09 0.10 10.60
C VAL A 108 3.03 -0.85 11.36
N ASN A 109 2.55 -2.06 11.68
CA ASN A 109 3.33 -3.12 12.33
C ASN A 109 4.19 -3.94 11.36
N LEU A 110 4.37 -3.49 10.11
CA LEU A 110 5.23 -4.13 9.12
C LEU A 110 4.74 -5.54 8.71
N ASP A 111 3.42 -5.79 8.76
CA ASP A 111 2.87 -7.05 8.26
C ASP A 111 2.95 -7.08 6.72
N LEU A 112 3.99 -7.74 6.21
CA LEU A 112 4.26 -7.80 4.77
C LEU A 112 3.05 -8.37 4.00
N LYS A 113 2.36 -9.38 4.54
CA LYS A 113 1.20 -9.98 3.87
C LYS A 113 0.10 -8.94 3.63
N SER A 114 -0.21 -8.14 4.64
CA SER A 114 -1.19 -7.06 4.55
C SER A 114 -0.75 -5.97 3.59
N THR A 115 0.51 -5.54 3.66
CA THR A 115 1.08 -4.55 2.73
C THR A 115 0.99 -5.01 1.28
N LEU A 116 1.44 -6.23 0.98
CA LEU A 116 1.39 -6.76 -0.38
C LEU A 116 -0.05 -6.93 -0.88
N ARG A 117 -0.97 -7.35 -0.02
CA ARG A 117 -2.40 -7.47 -0.40
C ARG A 117 -3.00 -6.11 -0.77
N VAL A 118 -2.71 -5.07 0.01
CA VAL A 118 -3.15 -3.70 -0.30
C VAL A 118 -2.57 -3.22 -1.63
N LEU A 119 -1.25 -3.33 -1.81
CA LEU A 119 -0.58 -2.89 -3.04
C LEU A 119 -1.02 -3.68 -4.27
N TYR A 120 -1.31 -4.98 -4.12
CA TYR A 120 -1.79 -5.81 -5.22
C TYR A 120 -3.21 -5.47 -5.66
N ASN A 121 -4.08 -5.06 -4.72
CA ASN A 121 -5.40 -4.53 -5.08
C ASN A 121 -5.26 -3.28 -5.94
N LEU A 122 -4.35 -2.36 -5.57
CA LEU A 122 -4.03 -1.19 -6.39
C LEU A 122 -3.47 -1.62 -7.74
N PHE A 123 -2.47 -2.49 -7.78
CA PHE A 123 -1.90 -3.00 -9.02
C PHE A 123 -2.97 -3.58 -9.94
N THR A 124 -3.89 -4.41 -9.42
CA THR A 124 -4.92 -5.05 -10.23
C THR A 124 -5.87 -4.03 -10.86
N LYS A 125 -6.19 -2.96 -10.15
CA LYS A 125 -7.04 -1.87 -10.64
C LYS A 125 -6.32 -0.96 -11.63
N TYR A 126 -5.05 -0.62 -11.38
CA TYR A 126 -4.32 0.42 -12.11
C TYR A 126 -3.18 -0.09 -13.01
N LYS A 127 -3.03 -1.41 -13.20
CA LYS A 127 -1.97 -1.98 -14.06
C LYS A 127 -1.96 -1.45 -15.50
N GLU A 128 -3.11 -0.96 -16.00
CA GLU A 128 -3.24 -0.40 -17.35
C GLU A 128 -3.03 1.12 -17.40
N VAL A 129 -2.92 1.78 -16.24
CA VAL A 129 -2.70 3.22 -16.15
C VAL A 129 -1.20 3.52 -16.37
N ASN A 130 -0.92 4.49 -17.25
CA ASN A 130 0.43 4.88 -17.67
C ASN A 130 0.99 6.09 -16.90
#